data_AF-A0A2M8DBM7-F1
#
_entry.id   AF-A0A2M8DBM7-F1
#
_cell.length_a   1.000
_cell.length_b   1.000
_cell.length_c   1.000
_cell.angle_alpha   90.00
_cell.angle_beta   90.00
_cell.angle_gamma   90.00
#
_symmetry.space_group_name_H-M   'P 1'
#
loop_
_entity.id
_entity.type
_entity.pdbx_description
1 polymer ?
#
loop_
_entity_poly.entity_id
_entity_poly.type
_entity_poly.pdbx_seq_one_letter_code
_entity_poly.pdbx_strand_id
1 'polypeptide(L)'
;YAVFGDEQYYQSKFTYHLYNPKLVPVYTDVALPPDTDYQKIFVNQLNPLPSQVFLDDDGNYMARYNLFPKSKVDVVLDAGISLTTKRRDEFRTLNNILIQKQKSFLLSPQPLWQINQIDKIPLLSQVSDIYKYVTSSLKYNYDRVGKNEERKGAEKVLLNPSDAVCTEFSDLFVALAREKGIYSREIQGYGFTRDNQLRPISLTSDILHSWPEYYQEASQQWISIDPTWENTSGIDYYNSFDLNHIVLAIHGKSAEYPYPAGMYKINKSQDIVINPVSLPFREIGEIEVDMGKIESQINDKKTYQTTITITNNKNVYVYNIRPDIRATNLNVSLNPTVIVAMVPMEKKTFVLNYQVDPKHQNNEGFIKVSMNNHNYLDEKVKIITYAQDMGFKVGMIVIGGSIIFFFIKRLFKKK
;
A
#
# COMPACT_ATOMS: atom_id res chain seq x y z
N TYR A 1 8.01 -25.59 21.00
CA TYR A 1 6.74 -24.89 20.74
C TYR A 1 6.26 -25.35 19.37
N ALA A 2 5.01 -25.76 19.24
CA ALA A 2 4.45 -26.19 17.95
C ALA A 2 3.27 -25.27 17.64
N VAL A 3 3.36 -24.55 16.51
CA VAL A 3 2.21 -23.87 15.93
C VAL A 3 1.31 -24.95 15.36
N PHE A 4 0.12 -25.12 15.92
CA PHE A 4 -0.86 -26.08 15.41
C PHE A 4 -1.71 -25.40 14.34
N GLY A 5 -1.64 -25.92 13.11
CA GLY A 5 -2.42 -25.43 11.97
C GLY A 5 -1.59 -24.65 10.96
N ASP A 6 -1.98 -24.74 9.69
CA ASP A 6 -1.31 -24.02 8.59
C ASP A 6 -1.78 -22.54 8.50
N GLU A 7 -2.95 -22.23 9.06
CA GLU A 7 -3.63 -20.93 8.98
C GLU A 7 -4.36 -20.57 10.28
N GLN A 8 -4.52 -19.27 10.52
CA GLN A 8 -5.27 -18.71 11.64
C GLN A 8 -6.06 -17.48 11.17
N TYR A 9 -7.29 -17.33 11.63
CA TYR A 9 -8.16 -16.21 11.27
C TYR A 9 -8.51 -15.35 12.48
N TYR A 10 -8.62 -14.05 12.24
CA TYR A 10 -8.99 -13.05 13.24
C TYR A 10 -10.04 -12.09 12.69
N GLN A 11 -11.09 -11.84 13.48
CA GLN A 11 -11.97 -10.70 13.28
C GLN A 11 -11.39 -9.52 14.07
N SER A 12 -11.25 -8.39 13.41
CA SER A 12 -10.65 -7.20 13.99
C SER A 12 -11.51 -5.95 13.82
N LYS A 13 -11.33 -5.00 14.73
CA LYS A 13 -11.84 -3.65 14.68
C LYS A 13 -10.74 -2.69 15.15
N PHE A 14 -10.43 -1.71 14.31
CA PHE A 14 -9.42 -0.68 14.59
C PHE A 14 -10.07 0.69 14.59
N THR A 15 -9.78 1.48 15.62
CA THR A 15 -10.24 2.88 15.73
C THR A 15 -9.05 3.82 15.66
N TYR A 16 -9.16 4.89 14.89
CA TYR A 16 -8.13 5.91 14.71
C TYR A 16 -8.72 7.27 15.07
N HIS A 17 -8.24 7.88 16.14
CA HIS A 17 -8.70 9.19 16.59
C HIS A 17 -7.87 10.30 15.96
N LEU A 18 -8.35 10.84 14.84
CA LEU A 18 -7.65 11.86 14.09
C LEU A 18 -7.99 13.25 14.62
N TYR A 19 -6.99 14.12 14.75
CA TYR A 19 -7.18 15.50 15.17
C TYR A 19 -6.33 16.45 14.34
N ASN A 20 -6.97 17.50 13.81
CA ASN A 20 -6.27 18.62 13.20
C ASN A 20 -6.10 19.77 14.22
N PRO A 21 -4.92 19.99 14.80
CA PRO A 21 -4.70 21.09 15.73
C PRO A 21 -4.57 22.45 15.03
N LYS A 22 -4.45 22.51 13.70
CA LYS A 22 -4.21 23.75 12.96
C LYS A 22 -5.50 24.53 12.71
N LEU A 23 -5.34 25.80 12.36
CA LEU A 23 -6.43 26.70 11.93
C LEU A 23 -6.71 26.63 10.42
N VAL A 24 -6.03 25.73 9.71
CA VAL A 24 -6.20 25.48 8.28
C VAL A 24 -6.51 23.99 8.04
N PRO A 25 -7.22 23.64 6.95
CA PRO A 25 -7.42 22.25 6.59
C PRO A 25 -6.08 21.51 6.39
N VAL A 26 -6.04 20.23 6.74
CA VAL A 26 -4.89 19.35 6.52
C VAL A 26 -5.34 18.02 5.92
N TYR A 27 -4.45 17.34 5.21
CA TYR A 27 -4.59 15.91 4.98
C TYR A 27 -3.80 15.15 6.05
N THR A 28 -4.31 13.98 6.44
CA THR A 28 -3.60 13.02 7.28
C THR A 28 -3.71 11.65 6.65
N ASP A 29 -2.60 10.92 6.65
CA ASP A 29 -2.51 9.56 6.12
C ASP A 29 -2.40 8.59 7.29
N VAL A 30 -3.25 7.55 7.25
CA VAL A 30 -3.34 6.51 8.28
C VAL A 30 -2.95 5.18 7.65
N ALA A 31 -2.06 4.42 8.31
CA ALA A 31 -1.79 3.05 7.93
C ALA A 31 -2.90 2.12 8.44
N LEU A 32 -3.54 1.44 7.50
CA LEU A 32 -4.38 0.27 7.75
C LEU A 32 -3.49 -0.98 7.70
N PRO A 33 -3.89 -2.09 8.35
CA PRO A 33 -3.15 -3.36 8.25
C PRO A 33 -2.89 -3.74 6.79
N PRO A 34 -1.63 -4.02 6.41
CA PRO A 34 -1.29 -4.37 5.04
C PRO A 34 -1.38 -5.89 4.77
N ASP A 35 -1.41 -6.26 3.50
CA ASP A 35 -1.05 -7.61 3.07
C ASP A 35 0.47 -7.81 3.18
N THR A 36 0.91 -9.02 3.53
CA THR A 36 2.33 -9.44 3.50
C THR A 36 2.48 -10.80 2.83
N ASP A 37 3.72 -11.34 2.79
CA ASP A 37 3.98 -12.71 2.33
C ASP A 37 3.19 -13.77 3.15
N TYR A 38 2.73 -13.44 4.38
CA TYR A 38 2.06 -14.36 5.30
C TYR A 38 0.74 -13.85 5.90
N GLN A 39 0.39 -12.58 5.67
CA GLN A 39 -0.84 -11.95 6.16
C GLN A 39 -1.71 -11.49 5.00
N LYS A 40 -3.01 -11.78 5.05
CA LYS A 40 -4.03 -11.30 4.12
C LYS A 40 -5.15 -10.56 4.85
N ILE A 41 -5.54 -9.39 4.32
CA ILE A 41 -6.56 -8.51 4.90
C ILE A 41 -7.85 -8.50 4.07
N PHE A 42 -8.97 -8.56 4.78
CA PHE A 42 -10.33 -8.49 4.25
C PHE A 42 -11.03 -7.26 4.85
N VAL A 43 -11.20 -6.18 4.09
CA VAL A 43 -11.86 -4.95 4.54
C VAL A 43 -13.37 -5.13 4.49
N ASN A 44 -14.00 -5.32 5.66
CA ASN A 44 -15.45 -5.46 5.73
C ASN A 44 -16.13 -4.09 5.69
N GLN A 45 -15.61 -3.13 6.45
CA GLN A 45 -16.12 -1.76 6.50
C GLN A 45 -15.02 -0.78 6.89
N LEU A 46 -14.99 0.39 6.25
CA LEU A 46 -14.14 1.53 6.64
C LEU A 46 -15.00 2.79 6.70
N ASN A 47 -15.10 3.41 7.87
CA ASN A 47 -15.98 4.56 8.09
C ASN A 47 -15.32 5.64 8.96
N PRO A 48 -15.30 6.92 8.55
CA PRO A 48 -15.71 7.42 7.24
C PRO A 48 -14.81 6.89 6.11
N LEU A 49 -15.32 6.97 4.88
CA LEU A 49 -14.52 6.67 3.69
C LEU A 49 -13.39 7.69 3.56
N PRO A 50 -12.16 7.25 3.23
CA PRO A 50 -11.05 8.15 2.96
C PRO A 50 -11.25 8.88 1.63
N SER A 51 -10.59 10.03 1.50
CA SER A 51 -10.51 10.77 0.25
C SER A 51 -9.68 10.06 -0.82
N GLN A 52 -8.71 9.25 -0.39
CA GLN A 52 -7.85 8.45 -1.25
C GLN A 52 -7.31 7.26 -0.44
N VAL A 53 -7.11 6.13 -1.12
CA VAL A 53 -6.28 5.04 -0.62
C VAL A 53 -5.15 4.73 -1.60
N PHE A 54 -4.03 4.22 -1.08
CA PHE A 54 -2.86 3.87 -1.89
C PHE A 54 -1.91 2.95 -1.12
N LEU A 55 -0.94 2.36 -1.83
CA LEU A 55 0.22 1.71 -1.24
C LEU A 55 1.39 2.69 -1.14
N ASP A 56 2.03 2.78 0.02
CA ASP A 56 3.27 3.55 0.17
C ASP A 56 4.52 2.80 -0.34
N ASP A 57 5.70 3.39 -0.14
CA ASP A 57 6.97 2.82 -0.60
C ASP A 57 7.40 1.56 0.18
N ASP A 58 6.92 1.39 1.41
CA ASP A 58 7.20 0.24 2.27
C ASP A 58 6.21 -0.91 2.06
N GLY A 59 5.08 -0.62 1.39
CA GLY A 59 4.00 -1.56 1.11
C GLY A 59 2.83 -1.45 2.09
N ASN A 60 2.74 -0.38 2.88
CA ASN A 60 1.62 -0.12 3.77
C ASN A 60 0.36 0.26 3.01
N TYR A 61 -0.77 -0.19 3.52
CA TYR A 61 -2.08 0.24 3.06
C TYR A 61 -2.43 1.60 3.67
N MET A 62 -2.33 2.66 2.88
CA MET A 62 -2.57 4.02 3.35
C MET A 62 -3.98 4.51 3.01
N ALA A 63 -4.60 5.19 3.96
CA ALA A 63 -5.88 5.89 3.81
C ALA A 63 -5.73 7.38 4.16
N ARG A 64 -6.07 8.27 3.22
CA ARG A 64 -5.96 9.73 3.36
C ARG A 64 -7.27 10.37 3.75
N TYR A 65 -7.26 11.16 4.82
CA TYR A 65 -8.40 11.93 5.30
C TYR A 65 -8.14 13.43 5.25
N ASN A 66 -9.11 14.20 4.74
CA ASN A 66 -9.09 15.65 4.78
C ASN A 66 -9.80 16.14 6.05
N LEU A 67 -9.06 16.80 6.93
CA LEU A 67 -9.57 17.27 8.21
C LEU A 67 -9.74 18.80 8.19
N PHE A 68 -10.91 19.27 8.57
CA PHE A 68 -11.18 20.69 8.74
C PHE A 68 -10.36 21.29 9.91
N PRO A 69 -10.19 22.62 9.97
CA PRO A 69 -9.56 23.28 11.11
C PRO A 69 -10.18 22.83 12.43
N LYS A 70 -9.34 22.47 13.40
CA LYS A 70 -9.75 22.08 14.76
C LYS A 70 -10.71 20.87 14.85
N SER A 71 -10.95 20.13 13.77
CA SER A 71 -11.87 18.98 13.78
C SER A 71 -11.22 17.73 14.35
N LYS A 72 -12.03 16.90 15.00
CA LYS A 72 -11.71 15.52 15.37
C LYS A 72 -12.55 14.58 14.51
N VAL A 73 -11.95 13.50 14.04
CA VAL A 73 -12.62 12.47 13.22
C VAL A 73 -12.17 11.11 13.72
N ASP A 74 -13.14 10.27 14.09
CA ASP A 74 -12.88 8.88 14.42
C ASP A 74 -13.08 8.04 13.16
N VAL A 75 -12.01 7.36 12.76
CA VAL A 75 -12.04 6.38 11.67
C VAL A 75 -12.10 5.00 12.27
N VAL A 76 -13.02 4.17 11.77
CA VAL A 76 -13.24 2.81 12.22
C VAL A 76 -13.09 1.86 11.03
N LEU A 77 -12.18 0.90 11.16
CA LEU A 77 -11.98 -0.20 10.22
C LEU A 77 -12.43 -1.50 10.87
N ASP A 78 -13.44 -2.16 10.29
CA ASP A 78 -13.77 -3.56 10.58
C ASP A 78 -13.13 -4.44 9.49
N ALA A 79 -12.28 -5.37 9.91
CA ALA A 79 -11.52 -6.20 8.98
C ALA A 79 -11.37 -7.64 9.45
N GLY A 80 -11.38 -8.58 8.50
CA GLY A 80 -10.88 -9.93 8.69
C GLY A 80 -9.39 -10.01 8.39
N ILE A 81 -8.66 -10.83 9.15
CA ILE A 81 -7.23 -11.07 8.97
C ILE A 81 -7.02 -12.57 8.88
N SER A 82 -6.27 -13.01 7.88
CA SER A 82 -5.80 -14.39 7.75
C SER A 82 -4.28 -14.41 7.81
N LEU A 83 -3.75 -15.19 8.73
CA LEU A 83 -2.33 -15.51 8.83
C LEU A 83 -2.10 -16.93 8.33
N THR A 84 -1.00 -17.16 7.62
CA THR A 84 -0.63 -18.47 7.09
C THR A 84 0.85 -18.72 7.28
N THR A 85 1.21 -19.99 7.48
CA THR A 85 2.61 -20.44 7.53
C THR A 85 3.23 -20.57 6.14
N LYS A 86 2.39 -20.62 5.10
CA LYS A 86 2.82 -20.74 3.71
C LYS A 86 2.89 -19.36 3.07
N ARG A 87 3.95 -19.15 2.30
CA ARG A 87 4.09 -17.93 1.51
C ARG A 87 2.91 -17.78 0.54
N ARG A 88 2.39 -16.56 0.42
CA ARG A 88 1.36 -16.17 -0.55
C ARG A 88 1.97 -15.82 -1.92
N ASP A 89 1.87 -16.74 -2.86
CA ASP A 89 2.45 -16.57 -4.21
C ASP A 89 1.89 -15.38 -4.98
N GLU A 90 0.62 -15.00 -4.75
CA GLU A 90 0.01 -13.83 -5.40
C GLU A 90 0.70 -12.51 -5.00
N PHE A 91 1.31 -12.46 -3.81
CA PHE A 91 2.02 -11.28 -3.29
C PHE A 91 3.44 -11.13 -3.85
N ARG A 92 4.02 -12.22 -4.38
CA ARG A 92 5.43 -12.28 -4.82
C ARG A 92 5.79 -11.19 -5.82
N THR A 93 4.92 -10.93 -6.80
CA THR A 93 5.20 -9.93 -7.85
C THR A 93 5.25 -8.52 -7.27
N LEU A 94 4.34 -8.20 -6.35
CA LEU A 94 4.35 -6.90 -5.66
C LEU A 94 5.62 -6.77 -4.82
N ASN A 95 5.95 -7.78 -4.02
CA ASN A 95 7.16 -7.76 -3.17
C ASN A 95 8.43 -7.56 -4.01
N ASN A 96 8.56 -8.28 -5.14
CA ASN A 96 9.69 -8.14 -6.05
C ASN A 96 9.82 -6.74 -6.68
N ILE A 97 8.71 -6.01 -6.88
CA ILE A 97 8.75 -4.64 -7.39
C ILE A 97 9.05 -3.64 -6.28
N LEU A 98 8.44 -3.82 -5.11
CA LEU A 98 8.68 -3.00 -3.94
C LEU A 98 10.15 -3.07 -3.52
N ILE A 99 10.73 -4.27 -3.40
CA ILE A 99 12.13 -4.41 -2.97
C ILE A 99 13.09 -3.63 -3.88
N GLN A 100 12.89 -3.63 -5.21
CA GLN A 100 13.76 -2.89 -6.12
C GLN A 100 13.73 -1.38 -5.87
N LYS A 101 12.54 -0.84 -5.55
CA LYS A 101 12.40 0.56 -5.14
C LYS A 101 13.03 0.79 -3.76
N GLN A 102 12.81 -0.13 -2.82
CA GLN A 102 13.25 -0.04 -1.44
C GLN A 102 14.76 -0.11 -1.27
N LYS A 103 15.48 -0.81 -2.18
CA LYS A 103 16.96 -0.84 -2.20
C LYS A 103 17.58 0.57 -2.20
N SER A 104 16.88 1.57 -2.74
CA SER A 104 17.35 2.97 -2.75
C SER A 104 17.40 3.64 -1.37
N PHE A 105 16.69 3.11 -0.37
CA PHE A 105 16.60 3.74 0.95
C PHE A 105 16.81 2.77 2.14
N LEU A 106 16.64 1.46 1.97
CA LEU A 106 16.75 0.50 3.08
C LEU A 106 18.14 0.43 3.69
N LEU A 107 19.20 0.76 2.95
CA LEU A 107 20.56 0.83 3.50
C LEU A 107 20.99 2.27 3.84
N SER A 108 20.07 3.23 3.74
CA SER A 108 20.36 4.61 4.14
C SER A 108 20.35 4.74 5.67
N PRO A 109 21.31 5.50 6.24
CA PRO A 109 21.36 5.72 7.68
C PRO A 109 20.11 6.46 8.16
N GLN A 110 19.61 6.05 9.31
CA GLN A 110 18.46 6.65 10.00
C GLN A 110 18.81 6.82 11.48
N PRO A 111 18.37 7.90 12.16
CA PRO A 111 18.78 8.17 13.54
C PRO A 111 18.56 7.02 14.53
N LEU A 112 17.47 6.26 14.40
CA LEU A 112 17.16 5.12 15.27
C LEU A 112 17.85 3.81 14.84
N TRP A 113 18.36 3.74 13.61
CA TRP A 113 19.01 2.56 13.02
C TRP A 113 20.48 2.82 12.65
N GLN A 114 21.13 3.72 13.36
CA GLN A 114 22.54 4.05 13.18
C GLN A 114 23.33 3.61 14.40
N ILE A 115 24.52 3.04 14.18
CA ILE A 115 25.49 2.67 15.21
C ILE A 115 26.81 3.34 14.88
N ASN A 116 27.23 4.29 15.70
CA ASN A 116 28.46 5.06 15.47
C ASN A 116 29.71 4.28 15.91
N GLN A 117 29.55 3.39 16.91
CA GLN A 117 30.66 2.63 17.49
C GLN A 117 30.69 1.19 16.97
N ILE A 118 30.47 1.00 15.66
CA ILE A 118 30.38 -0.34 15.04
C ILE A 118 31.66 -1.17 15.25
N ASP A 119 32.82 -0.51 15.39
CA ASP A 119 34.12 -1.15 15.69
C ASP A 119 34.14 -1.86 17.05
N LYS A 120 33.22 -1.53 17.97
CA LYS A 120 33.09 -2.18 19.28
C LYS A 120 32.17 -3.40 19.24
N ILE A 121 31.46 -3.61 18.13
CA ILE A 121 30.60 -4.76 17.92
C ILE A 121 31.45 -5.90 17.35
N PRO A 122 31.30 -7.15 17.84
CA PRO A 122 32.01 -8.28 17.27
C PRO A 122 31.69 -8.44 15.78
N LEU A 123 32.55 -9.16 15.05
CA LEU A 123 32.30 -9.46 13.66
C LEU A 123 31.09 -10.40 13.52
N LEU A 124 29.94 -9.86 13.11
CA LEU A 124 28.71 -10.60 12.82
C LEU A 124 28.65 -10.86 11.30
N SER A 125 28.71 -12.12 10.88
CA SER A 125 28.85 -12.49 9.45
C SER A 125 27.53 -12.91 8.82
N GLN A 126 26.61 -13.44 9.61
CA GLN A 126 25.33 -13.96 9.15
C GLN A 126 24.16 -13.33 9.92
N VAL A 127 22.96 -13.40 9.34
CA VAL A 127 21.71 -12.97 9.99
C VAL A 127 21.51 -13.65 11.35
N SER A 128 21.86 -14.93 11.45
CA SER A 128 21.84 -15.72 12.69
C SER A 128 22.80 -15.18 13.76
N ASP A 129 23.97 -14.69 13.38
CA ASP A 129 24.93 -14.10 14.32
C ASP A 129 24.38 -12.78 14.87
N ILE A 130 23.80 -11.95 13.98
CA ILE A 130 23.16 -10.70 14.35
C ILE A 130 22.01 -10.95 15.31
N TYR A 131 21.12 -11.89 14.98
CA TYR A 131 20.00 -12.26 15.82
C TYR A 131 20.47 -12.71 17.22
N LYS A 132 21.41 -13.66 17.29
CA LYS A 132 21.97 -14.13 18.57
C LYS A 132 22.62 -13.01 19.37
N TYR A 133 23.35 -12.11 18.71
CA TYR A 133 23.97 -10.97 19.37
C TYR A 133 22.92 -10.06 20.01
N VAL A 134 21.84 -9.71 19.28
CA VAL A 134 20.74 -8.90 19.80
C VAL A 134 20.08 -9.58 20.99
N THR A 135 19.66 -10.84 20.83
CA THR A 135 18.94 -11.61 21.85
C THR A 135 19.75 -11.80 23.14
N SER A 136 21.08 -11.92 23.03
CA SER A 136 21.98 -12.13 24.19
C SER A 136 22.53 -10.85 24.81
N SER A 137 22.64 -9.76 24.04
CA SER A 137 23.21 -8.50 24.53
C SER A 137 22.19 -7.65 25.28
N LEU A 138 20.91 -7.74 24.90
CA LEU A 138 19.84 -6.95 25.49
C LEU A 138 19.09 -7.72 26.58
N LYS A 139 18.57 -7.00 27.56
CA LYS A 139 17.64 -7.51 28.56
C LYS A 139 16.37 -6.67 28.58
N TYR A 140 15.24 -7.35 28.44
CA TYR A 140 13.93 -6.69 28.39
C TYR A 140 13.60 -5.97 29.70
N ASN A 141 13.19 -4.70 29.61
CA ASN A 141 12.77 -3.90 30.74
C ASN A 141 11.24 -3.80 30.83
N TYR A 142 10.65 -4.68 31.63
CA TYR A 142 9.21 -4.70 31.88
C TYR A 142 8.68 -3.41 32.52
N ASP A 143 9.50 -2.69 33.27
CA ASP A 143 9.08 -1.44 33.91
C ASP A 143 8.81 -0.33 32.90
N ARG A 144 9.32 -0.43 31.66
CA ARG A 144 9.05 0.55 30.58
C ARG A 144 7.77 0.25 29.80
N VAL A 145 7.18 -0.92 29.97
CA VAL A 145 5.99 -1.32 29.21
C VAL A 145 4.80 -0.41 29.55
N GLY A 146 4.16 0.15 28.53
CA GLY A 146 3.01 1.05 28.69
C GLY A 146 3.34 2.44 29.24
N LYS A 147 4.63 2.77 29.43
CA LYS A 147 5.08 4.13 29.73
C LYS A 147 5.35 4.89 28.45
N ASN A 148 5.02 6.19 28.44
CA ASN A 148 5.32 7.08 27.34
C ASN A 148 6.78 7.56 27.41
N GLU A 149 7.72 6.64 27.24
CA GLU A 149 9.15 6.92 27.21
C GLU A 149 9.65 7.02 25.76
N GLU A 150 10.67 7.86 25.56
CA GLU A 150 11.32 8.03 24.25
C GLU A 150 11.95 6.72 23.78
N ARG A 151 11.69 6.34 22.52
CA ARG A 151 12.38 5.24 21.83
C ARG A 151 13.87 5.58 21.69
N LYS A 152 14.73 4.64 22.04
CA LYS A 152 16.17 4.89 22.16
C LYS A 152 16.94 4.70 20.85
N GLY A 153 16.53 3.72 20.06
CA GLY A 153 17.28 3.29 18.87
C GLY A 153 18.52 2.46 19.19
N ALA A 154 19.19 2.01 18.14
CA ALA A 154 20.28 1.03 18.18
C ALA A 154 21.52 1.51 18.97
N GLU A 155 22.00 2.74 18.73
CA GLU A 155 23.19 3.26 19.43
C GLU A 155 22.96 3.40 20.94
N LYS A 156 21.84 4.04 21.33
CA LYS A 156 21.58 4.33 22.75
C LYS A 156 21.30 3.06 23.56
N VAL A 157 20.65 2.05 22.97
CA VAL A 157 20.39 0.78 23.69
C VAL A 157 21.68 0.01 23.96
N LEU A 158 22.68 0.08 23.08
CA LEU A 158 24.00 -0.54 23.32
C LEU A 158 24.73 0.07 24.52
N LEU A 159 24.48 1.34 24.83
CA LEU A 159 25.03 2.00 26.03
C LEU A 159 24.32 1.58 27.32
N ASN A 160 23.05 1.16 27.24
CA ASN A 160 22.25 0.71 28.37
C ASN A 160 21.44 -0.55 28.03
N PRO A 161 22.10 -1.73 27.88
CA PRO A 161 21.47 -2.91 27.29
C PRO A 161 20.34 -3.53 28.12
N SER A 162 20.30 -3.22 29.42
CA SER A 162 19.24 -3.68 30.33
C SER A 162 17.96 -2.85 30.29
N ASP A 163 17.92 -1.83 29.43
CA ASP A 163 16.87 -0.84 29.41
C ASP A 163 16.20 -0.77 28.03
N ALA A 164 15.81 -1.95 27.52
CA ALA A 164 15.28 -2.16 26.18
C ALA A 164 13.84 -2.70 26.20
N VAL A 165 12.99 -2.25 25.27
CA VAL A 165 11.71 -2.89 24.93
C VAL A 165 11.72 -3.36 23.47
N CYS A 166 10.61 -3.90 22.96
CA CYS A 166 10.51 -4.52 21.63
C CYS A 166 11.04 -3.64 20.47
N THR A 167 10.86 -2.33 20.56
CA THR A 167 11.39 -1.36 19.58
C THR A 167 12.91 -1.33 19.56
N GLU A 168 13.58 -1.33 20.72
CA GLU A 168 15.05 -1.31 20.76
C GLU A 168 15.69 -2.63 20.30
N PHE A 169 15.04 -3.76 20.57
CA PHE A 169 15.45 -5.06 20.02
C PHE A 169 15.36 -5.05 18.48
N SER A 170 14.26 -4.54 17.95
CA SER A 170 14.04 -4.39 16.50
C SER A 170 15.05 -3.43 15.88
N ASP A 171 15.28 -2.27 16.52
CA ASP A 171 16.22 -1.24 16.06
C ASP A 171 17.65 -1.75 15.97
N LEU A 172 18.11 -2.44 17.02
CA LEU A 172 19.47 -2.96 17.04
C LEU A 172 19.67 -4.01 15.96
N PHE A 173 18.70 -4.90 15.76
CA PHE A 173 18.76 -5.87 14.67
C PHE A 173 18.80 -5.18 13.30
N VAL A 174 17.88 -4.24 13.05
CA VAL A 174 17.77 -3.54 11.76
C VAL A 174 19.07 -2.79 11.45
N ALA A 175 19.61 -2.04 12.42
CA ALA A 175 20.87 -1.31 12.28
C ALA A 175 22.03 -2.25 11.93
N LEU A 176 22.25 -3.31 12.71
CA LEU A 176 23.33 -4.27 12.49
C LEU A 176 23.20 -5.00 11.15
N ALA A 177 21.98 -5.35 10.74
CA ALA A 177 21.72 -5.97 9.44
C ALA A 177 22.06 -5.01 8.29
N ARG A 178 21.62 -3.74 8.36
CA ARG A 178 21.89 -2.73 7.33
C ARG A 178 23.38 -2.41 7.21
N GLU A 179 24.12 -2.35 8.31
CA GLU A 179 25.58 -2.20 8.33
C GLU A 179 26.31 -3.35 7.59
N LYS A 180 25.67 -4.53 7.50
CA LYS A 180 26.17 -5.68 6.74
C LYS A 180 25.62 -5.77 5.32
N GLY A 181 24.91 -4.75 4.85
CA GLY A 181 24.28 -4.72 3.54
C GLY A 181 23.05 -5.63 3.41
N ILE A 182 22.50 -6.09 4.53
CA ILE A 182 21.30 -6.92 4.57
C ILE A 182 20.10 -5.99 4.64
N TYR A 183 19.24 -6.07 3.63
CA TYR A 183 17.99 -5.31 3.63
C TYR A 183 17.10 -5.78 4.78
N SER A 184 16.81 -4.88 5.71
CA SER A 184 16.00 -5.14 6.89
C SER A 184 15.06 -3.98 7.19
N ARG A 185 13.96 -4.26 7.86
CA ARG A 185 12.92 -3.29 8.22
C ARG A 185 12.29 -3.66 9.54
N GLU A 186 11.70 -2.68 10.21
CA GLU A 186 10.89 -2.90 11.40
C GLU A 186 9.44 -3.17 10.99
N ILE A 187 8.78 -4.04 11.74
CA ILE A 187 7.35 -4.24 11.71
C ILE A 187 6.74 -3.77 13.04
N GLN A 188 5.68 -3.00 12.95
CA GLN A 188 4.83 -2.64 14.08
C GLN A 188 3.51 -3.40 13.99
N GLY A 189 3.09 -4.00 15.09
CA GLY A 189 1.97 -4.93 15.05
C GLY A 189 1.34 -5.26 16.39
N TYR A 190 0.51 -6.30 16.37
CA TYR A 190 -0.15 -6.86 17.53
C TYR A 190 0.29 -8.33 17.70
N GLY A 191 0.72 -8.69 18.90
CA GLY A 191 1.16 -10.05 19.22
C GLY A 191 0.24 -10.73 20.24
N PHE A 192 -0.34 -11.89 19.90
CA PHE A 192 -1.06 -12.72 20.86
C PHE A 192 -0.09 -13.53 21.71
N THR A 193 0.23 -13.02 22.91
CA THR A 193 1.09 -13.72 23.87
C THR A 193 0.29 -14.31 25.04
N ARG A 194 0.80 -15.44 25.56
CA ARG A 194 0.31 -16.07 26.80
C ARG A 194 0.93 -15.45 28.06
N ASP A 195 1.99 -14.64 27.93
CA ASP A 195 2.59 -13.93 29.04
C ASP A 195 1.68 -12.77 29.47
N ASN A 196 1.18 -12.80 30.70
CA ASN A 196 0.26 -11.78 31.20
C ASN A 196 0.86 -10.37 31.27
N GLN A 197 2.19 -10.22 31.32
CA GLN A 197 2.87 -8.92 31.36
C GLN A 197 3.09 -8.31 29.97
N LEU A 198 3.22 -9.17 28.95
CA LEU A 198 3.37 -8.77 27.54
C LEU A 198 2.04 -8.84 26.78
N ARG A 199 1.03 -9.48 27.37
CA ARG A 199 -0.32 -9.53 26.80
C ARG A 199 -0.86 -8.11 26.75
N PRO A 200 -1.38 -7.66 25.59
CA PRO A 200 -2.11 -6.41 25.53
C PRO A 200 -3.26 -6.50 26.53
N ILE A 201 -3.13 -5.82 27.68
CA ILE A 201 -4.15 -5.85 28.73
C ILE A 201 -5.33 -5.01 28.21
N SER A 202 -6.24 -5.73 27.55
CA SER A 202 -7.50 -5.33 26.90
C SER A 202 -8.43 -4.43 27.74
N LEU A 203 -8.07 -4.07 28.97
CA LEU A 203 -8.89 -3.28 29.87
C LEU A 203 -8.45 -1.82 30.04
N THR A 204 -7.23 -1.42 29.63
CA THR A 204 -6.75 -0.03 29.87
C THR A 204 -5.86 0.62 28.80
N SER A 205 -5.24 -0.11 27.87
CA SER A 205 -4.50 0.48 26.73
C SER A 205 -4.05 -0.58 25.73
N ASP A 206 -3.97 -0.24 24.44
CA ASP A 206 -3.37 -1.12 23.44
C ASP A 206 -1.84 -1.16 23.63
N ILE A 207 -1.28 -2.35 23.77
CA ILE A 207 0.16 -2.58 23.79
C ILE A 207 0.52 -3.14 22.42
N LEU A 208 1.26 -2.35 21.64
CA LEU A 208 1.81 -2.79 20.37
C LEU A 208 3.08 -3.60 20.58
N HIS A 209 3.39 -4.45 19.61
CA HIS A 209 4.62 -5.21 19.54
C HIS A 209 5.41 -4.83 18.30
N SER A 210 6.73 -4.96 18.39
CA SER A 210 7.67 -4.65 17.32
C SER A 210 8.63 -5.80 17.11
N TRP A 211 8.85 -6.16 15.85
CA TRP A 211 9.83 -7.17 15.47
C TRP A 211 10.48 -6.82 14.12
N PRO A 212 11.70 -7.29 13.84
CA PRO A 212 12.34 -7.05 12.56
C PRO A 212 11.96 -8.07 11.48
N GLU A 213 12.06 -7.62 10.23
CA GLU A 213 12.15 -8.47 9.05
C GLU A 213 13.49 -8.27 8.34
N TYR A 214 13.99 -9.33 7.70
CA TYR A 214 15.10 -9.24 6.74
C TYR A 214 14.68 -9.85 5.39
N TYR A 215 15.19 -9.28 4.30
CA TYR A 215 14.92 -9.78 2.97
C TYR A 215 15.90 -10.89 2.61
N GLN A 216 15.38 -12.09 2.39
CA GLN A 216 16.19 -13.23 1.94
C GLN A 216 16.21 -13.26 0.41
N GLU A 217 17.33 -12.82 -0.19
CA GLU A 217 17.44 -12.71 -1.65
C GLU A 217 17.26 -14.05 -2.38
N ALA A 218 17.73 -15.16 -1.81
CA ALA A 218 17.66 -16.49 -2.44
C ALA A 218 16.21 -16.98 -2.66
N SER A 219 15.31 -16.66 -1.73
CA SER A 219 13.89 -17.02 -1.77
C SER A 219 13.00 -15.84 -2.20
N GLN A 220 13.59 -14.66 -2.39
CA GLN A 220 12.92 -13.40 -2.75
C GLN A 220 11.76 -13.05 -1.82
N GLN A 221 11.94 -13.19 -0.51
CA GLN A 221 10.86 -13.00 0.47
C GLN A 221 11.36 -12.29 1.72
N TRP A 222 10.44 -11.60 2.41
CA TRP A 222 10.71 -11.06 3.73
C TRP A 222 10.54 -12.17 4.78
N ILE A 223 11.52 -12.28 5.68
CA ILE A 223 11.51 -13.23 6.79
C ILE A 223 11.34 -12.45 8.08
N SER A 224 10.24 -12.69 8.77
CA SER A 224 10.00 -12.20 10.13
C SER A 224 10.74 -13.06 11.14
N ILE A 225 11.38 -12.41 12.11
CA ILE A 225 12.04 -13.03 13.27
C ILE A 225 11.76 -12.15 14.49
N ASP A 226 11.78 -12.72 15.70
CA ASP A 226 11.51 -11.93 16.91
C ASP A 226 12.53 -12.18 18.02
N PRO A 227 13.57 -11.33 18.15
CA PRO A 227 14.56 -11.46 19.23
C PRO A 227 13.99 -11.04 20.59
N THR A 228 12.91 -10.25 20.64
CA THR A 228 12.28 -9.83 21.88
C THR A 228 11.57 -11.00 22.54
N TRP A 229 10.68 -11.67 21.80
CA TRP A 229 9.94 -12.79 22.35
C TRP A 229 10.83 -14.00 22.64
N GLU A 230 11.90 -14.22 21.88
CA GLU A 230 12.89 -15.23 22.27
C GLU A 230 13.57 -14.85 23.60
N ASN A 231 13.99 -13.59 23.80
CA ASN A 231 14.59 -13.14 25.05
C ASN A 231 13.64 -13.30 26.25
N THR A 232 12.34 -13.02 26.08
CA THR A 232 11.36 -13.05 27.19
C THR A 232 10.74 -14.43 27.42
N SER A 233 10.67 -15.30 26.40
CA SER A 233 9.99 -16.60 26.50
C SER A 233 10.92 -17.81 26.42
N GLY A 234 12.14 -17.65 25.88
CA GLY A 234 13.06 -18.75 25.57
C GLY A 234 12.62 -19.64 24.41
N ILE A 235 11.57 -19.27 23.66
CA ILE A 235 11.13 -19.98 22.45
C ILE A 235 11.95 -19.48 21.26
N ASP A 236 12.40 -20.41 20.41
CA ASP A 236 13.12 -20.10 19.17
C ASP A 236 12.18 -19.40 18.16
N TYR A 237 12.28 -18.08 18.10
CA TYR A 237 11.55 -17.23 17.15
C TYR A 237 12.39 -16.85 15.93
N TYR A 238 13.61 -17.38 15.83
CA TYR A 238 14.45 -17.27 14.64
C TYR A 238 14.05 -18.29 13.57
N ASN A 239 13.85 -19.56 13.97
CA ASN A 239 13.54 -20.66 13.06
C ASN A 239 12.03 -20.96 12.96
N SER A 240 11.22 -20.48 13.91
CA SER A 240 9.81 -20.85 14.01
C SER A 240 8.92 -19.63 14.32
N PHE A 241 8.73 -18.77 13.33
CA PHE A 241 7.77 -17.67 13.44
C PHE A 241 6.33 -18.19 13.51
N ASP A 242 5.47 -17.54 14.30
CA ASP A 242 4.14 -18.06 14.65
C ASP A 242 2.98 -17.38 13.90
N LEU A 243 1.76 -17.84 14.18
CA LEU A 243 0.51 -17.27 13.66
C LEU A 243 -0.13 -16.29 14.66
N ASN A 244 0.64 -15.70 15.57
CA ASN A 244 0.17 -14.77 16.59
C ASN A 244 0.60 -13.32 16.32
N HIS A 245 1.43 -13.09 15.31
CA HIS A 245 1.93 -11.77 14.91
C HIS A 245 1.08 -11.18 13.78
N ILE A 246 0.38 -10.10 14.09
CA ILE A 246 -0.43 -9.35 13.12
C ILE A 246 0.28 -8.04 12.79
N VAL A 247 0.59 -7.86 11.52
CA VAL A 247 1.25 -6.67 10.98
C VAL A 247 0.25 -5.53 10.90
N LEU A 248 0.55 -4.38 11.51
CA LEU A 248 -0.27 -3.17 11.45
C LEU A 248 0.39 -2.05 10.64
N ALA A 249 1.73 -1.95 10.68
CA ALA A 249 2.53 -1.09 9.81
C ALA A 249 3.92 -1.68 9.57
N ILE A 250 4.50 -1.32 8.44
CA ILE A 250 5.83 -1.69 7.97
C ILE A 250 6.68 -0.42 7.94
N HIS A 251 7.83 -0.45 8.60
CA HIS A 251 8.78 0.66 8.68
C HIS A 251 10.09 0.27 8.00
N GLY A 252 10.24 0.63 6.73
CA GLY A 252 11.48 0.42 5.96
C GLY A 252 12.20 1.73 5.69
N LYS A 253 11.45 2.72 5.19
CA LYS A 253 11.96 4.04 4.77
C LYS A 253 12.18 4.99 5.95
N SER A 254 11.27 4.94 6.92
CA SER A 254 11.30 5.74 8.15
C SER A 254 11.12 4.81 9.33
N ALA A 255 11.85 5.06 10.42
CA ALA A 255 11.67 4.33 11.67
C ALA A 255 10.41 4.76 12.44
N GLU A 256 9.80 5.90 12.10
CA GLU A 256 8.72 6.50 12.90
C GLU A 256 7.36 6.55 12.20
N TYR A 257 7.33 6.39 10.87
CA TYR A 257 6.12 6.60 10.07
C TYR A 257 6.01 5.53 8.98
N PRO A 258 4.81 4.99 8.69
CA PRO A 258 3.50 5.44 9.17
C PRO A 258 3.08 4.95 10.55
N TYR A 259 2.31 5.77 11.28
CA TYR A 259 1.77 5.33 12.57
C TYR A 259 0.74 4.19 12.40
N PRO A 260 0.93 3.03 13.04
CA PRO A 260 0.00 1.92 13.01
C PRO A 260 -1.28 2.21 13.81
N ALA A 261 -2.29 1.34 13.64
CA ALA A 261 -3.43 1.28 14.55
C ALA A 261 -2.98 1.20 16.02
N GLY A 262 -3.72 1.83 16.92
CA GLY A 262 -3.39 1.90 18.35
C GLY A 262 -2.47 3.06 18.76
N MET A 263 -1.78 3.74 17.83
CA MET A 263 -0.98 4.93 18.17
C MET A 263 -1.77 6.25 18.19
N TYR A 264 -3.03 6.23 17.72
CA TYR A 264 -3.92 7.40 17.67
C TYR A 264 -4.71 7.55 18.97
N LYS A 265 -4.03 7.55 20.13
CA LYS A 265 -4.67 7.47 21.45
C LYS A 265 -5.40 8.74 21.85
N ILE A 266 -6.58 8.56 22.46
CA ILE A 266 -7.22 9.56 23.32
C ILE A 266 -7.29 9.03 24.75
N ASN A 267 -6.52 9.64 25.66
CA ASN A 267 -6.39 9.17 27.04
C ASN A 267 -5.97 7.69 27.09
N LYS A 268 -6.75 6.84 27.79
CA LYS A 268 -6.52 5.39 27.97
C LYS A 268 -7.54 4.57 27.16
N SER A 269 -7.82 4.95 25.91
CA SER A 269 -8.77 4.25 25.06
C SER A 269 -8.24 2.87 24.61
N GLN A 270 -9.17 1.94 24.38
CA GLN A 270 -8.91 0.68 23.68
C GLN A 270 -9.38 0.84 22.23
N ASP A 271 -8.43 0.86 21.31
CA ASP A 271 -8.70 1.20 19.90
C ASP A 271 -8.47 0.00 18.98
N ILE A 272 -7.84 -1.07 19.50
CA ILE A 272 -7.62 -2.33 18.82
C ILE A 272 -8.43 -3.42 19.52
N VAL A 273 -9.32 -4.05 18.76
CA VAL A 273 -10.00 -5.28 19.15
C VAL A 273 -9.70 -6.33 18.11
N ILE A 274 -9.08 -7.44 18.52
CA ILE A 274 -8.78 -8.56 17.63
C ILE A 274 -9.19 -9.84 18.35
N ASN A 275 -10.05 -10.62 17.71
CA ASN A 275 -10.57 -11.88 18.25
C ASN A 275 -10.33 -13.02 17.26
N PRO A 276 -9.76 -14.15 17.69
CA PRO A 276 -9.63 -15.32 16.83
C PRO A 276 -11.01 -15.85 16.43
N VAL A 277 -11.15 -16.27 15.18
CA VAL A 277 -12.37 -16.87 14.63
C VAL A 277 -12.04 -18.17 13.90
N SER A 278 -12.99 -19.09 13.81
CA SER A 278 -12.79 -20.42 13.21
C SER A 278 -13.13 -20.49 11.72
N LEU A 279 -13.91 -19.54 11.21
CA LEU A 279 -14.35 -19.54 9.82
C LEU A 279 -13.48 -18.64 8.95
N PRO A 280 -13.08 -19.10 7.74
CA PRO A 280 -12.36 -18.26 6.80
C PRO A 280 -13.25 -17.13 6.26
N PHE A 281 -12.62 -16.02 5.91
CA PHE A 281 -13.28 -14.89 5.26
C PHE A 281 -13.50 -15.16 3.77
N ARG A 282 -14.54 -14.56 3.19
CA ARG A 282 -14.84 -14.65 1.76
C ARG A 282 -14.37 -13.38 1.05
N GLU A 283 -13.81 -13.56 -0.13
CA GLU A 283 -13.62 -12.47 -1.08
C GLU A 283 -14.97 -12.09 -1.69
N ILE A 284 -15.33 -10.82 -1.58
CA ILE A 284 -16.57 -10.26 -2.12
C ILE A 284 -16.26 -8.99 -2.91
N GLY A 285 -17.23 -8.57 -3.72
CA GLY A 285 -17.10 -7.43 -4.61
C GLY A 285 -16.44 -7.78 -5.94
N GLU A 286 -16.25 -6.77 -6.77
CA GLU A 286 -15.70 -6.90 -8.11
C GLU A 286 -14.76 -5.75 -8.46
N ILE A 287 -14.02 -5.89 -9.55
CA ILE A 287 -13.27 -4.77 -10.10
C ILE A 287 -14.19 -4.06 -11.09
N GLU A 288 -14.39 -2.77 -10.86
CA GLU A 288 -15.15 -1.90 -11.75
C GLU A 288 -14.20 -1.23 -12.74
N VAL A 289 -14.61 -1.14 -14.00
CA VAL A 289 -13.89 -0.40 -15.04
C VAL A 289 -14.83 0.60 -15.66
N ASP A 290 -14.45 1.87 -15.57
CA ASP A 290 -15.12 2.99 -16.19
C ASP A 290 -14.27 3.53 -17.35
N MET A 291 -14.93 3.86 -18.45
CA MET A 291 -14.30 4.25 -19.70
C MET A 291 -14.67 5.70 -20.04
N GLY A 292 -13.66 6.49 -20.35
CA GLY A 292 -13.85 7.81 -20.93
C GLY A 292 -14.48 7.71 -22.32
N LYS A 293 -15.16 8.77 -22.72
CA LYS A 293 -15.78 8.85 -24.06
C LYS A 293 -14.73 8.72 -25.15
N ILE A 294 -15.05 7.92 -26.17
CA ILE A 294 -14.28 7.81 -27.41
C ILE A 294 -14.93 8.68 -28.49
N GLU A 295 -14.10 9.29 -29.34
CA GLU A 295 -14.59 10.06 -30.47
C GLU A 295 -15.23 9.13 -31.50
N SER A 296 -16.45 9.42 -31.92
CA SER A 296 -17.17 8.62 -32.93
C SER A 296 -16.57 8.76 -34.34
N GLN A 297 -15.78 9.81 -34.57
CA GLN A 297 -15.07 10.06 -35.83
C GLN A 297 -13.65 10.55 -35.56
N ILE A 298 -12.67 9.89 -36.19
CA ILE A 298 -11.24 10.20 -36.02
C ILE A 298 -10.53 10.42 -37.35
N ASN A 299 -9.45 11.19 -37.27
CA ASN A 299 -8.57 11.58 -38.36
C ASN A 299 -7.36 10.64 -38.42
N ASP A 300 -6.99 10.19 -39.61
CA ASP A 300 -5.88 9.27 -39.89
C ASP A 300 -4.46 9.76 -39.52
N LYS A 301 -4.28 11.06 -39.22
CA LYS A 301 -3.00 11.64 -38.81
C LYS A 301 -2.96 12.12 -37.35
N LYS A 302 -4.04 11.96 -36.59
CA LYS A 302 -4.13 12.45 -35.20
C LYS A 302 -4.13 11.29 -34.20
N THR A 303 -3.43 11.47 -33.10
CA THR A 303 -3.55 10.61 -31.91
C THR A 303 -4.66 11.14 -31.00
N TYR A 304 -5.50 10.23 -30.53
CA TYR A 304 -6.61 10.50 -29.64
C TYR A 304 -6.36 9.85 -28.28
N GLN A 305 -7.02 10.38 -27.27
CA GLN A 305 -6.89 9.94 -25.89
C GLN A 305 -8.27 9.69 -25.30
N THR A 306 -8.37 8.62 -24.53
CA THR A 306 -9.47 8.39 -23.59
C THR A 306 -8.88 7.88 -22.28
N THR A 307 -9.69 7.85 -21.22
CA THR A 307 -9.28 7.38 -19.91
C THR A 307 -9.86 6.00 -19.63
N ILE A 308 -9.07 5.13 -19.00
CA ILE A 308 -9.54 3.90 -18.37
C ILE A 308 -9.39 4.08 -16.87
N THR A 309 -10.50 4.02 -16.15
CA THR A 309 -10.53 4.14 -14.70
C THR A 309 -10.88 2.78 -14.12
N ILE A 310 -9.98 2.23 -13.31
CA ILE A 310 -10.17 0.94 -12.66
C ILE A 310 -10.34 1.20 -11.17
N THR A 311 -11.38 0.63 -10.58
CA THR A 311 -11.70 0.74 -9.16
C THR A 311 -11.75 -0.66 -8.55
N ASN A 312 -11.00 -0.88 -7.47
CA ASN A 312 -11.08 -2.12 -6.71
C ASN A 312 -12.23 -2.06 -5.70
N ASN A 313 -13.43 -2.50 -6.09
CA ASN A 313 -14.57 -2.62 -5.17
C ASN A 313 -14.58 -3.98 -4.43
N LYS A 314 -13.51 -4.78 -4.53
CA LYS A 314 -13.36 -5.96 -3.68
C LYS A 314 -12.98 -5.58 -2.26
N ASN A 315 -13.30 -6.46 -1.32
CA ASN A 315 -12.84 -6.35 0.07
C ASN A 315 -11.36 -6.77 0.27
N VAL A 316 -10.65 -7.16 -0.78
CA VAL A 316 -9.26 -7.63 -0.71
C VAL A 316 -8.38 -6.91 -1.72
N TYR A 317 -7.07 -7.06 -1.54
CA TYR A 317 -6.10 -6.70 -2.57
C TYR A 317 -6.35 -7.49 -3.85
N VAL A 318 -6.15 -6.82 -4.98
CA VAL A 318 -6.15 -7.45 -6.29
C VAL A 318 -4.78 -7.29 -6.92
N TYR A 319 -4.23 -8.38 -7.43
CA TYR A 319 -2.87 -8.44 -7.96
C TYR A 319 -2.88 -8.71 -9.46
N ASN A 320 -1.84 -8.22 -10.15
CA ASN A 320 -1.55 -8.53 -11.55
C ASN A 320 -2.75 -8.30 -12.51
N ILE A 321 -3.42 -7.16 -12.37
CA ILE A 321 -4.57 -6.80 -13.21
C ILE A 321 -4.08 -6.42 -14.61
N ARG A 322 -4.72 -6.99 -15.63
CA ARG A 322 -4.38 -6.82 -17.05
C ARG A 322 -5.63 -6.55 -17.88
N PRO A 323 -5.94 -5.28 -18.19
CA PRO A 323 -6.99 -4.96 -19.15
C PRO A 323 -6.65 -5.55 -20.52
N ASP A 324 -7.55 -6.33 -21.11
CA ASP A 324 -7.42 -6.82 -22.49
C ASP A 324 -7.98 -5.77 -23.43
N ILE A 325 -7.09 -5.10 -24.16
CA ILE A 325 -7.43 -4.07 -25.14
C ILE A 325 -7.19 -4.66 -26.53
N ARG A 326 -8.27 -4.81 -27.29
CA ARG A 326 -8.23 -5.27 -28.68
C ARG A 326 -8.67 -4.15 -29.60
N ALA A 327 -7.98 -4.01 -30.72
CA ALA A 327 -8.32 -3.00 -31.70
C ALA A 327 -8.17 -3.54 -33.12
N THR A 328 -9.03 -3.08 -34.01
CA THR A 328 -8.99 -3.38 -35.45
C THR A 328 -8.85 -2.07 -36.22
N ASN A 329 -7.93 -2.02 -37.19
CA ASN A 329 -7.59 -0.82 -37.97
C ASN A 329 -7.06 0.37 -37.15
N LEU A 330 -6.72 0.14 -35.87
CA LEU A 330 -6.24 1.16 -34.93
C LEU A 330 -5.03 0.62 -34.16
N ASN A 331 -4.08 1.48 -33.87
CA ASN A 331 -3.00 1.23 -32.92
C ASN A 331 -3.39 1.81 -31.56
N VAL A 332 -3.29 1.00 -30.51
CA VAL A 332 -3.65 1.36 -29.13
C VAL A 332 -2.46 1.20 -28.20
N SER A 333 -2.34 2.08 -27.21
CA SER A 333 -1.33 1.96 -26.15
C SER A 333 -1.86 2.43 -24.81
N LEU A 334 -1.64 1.59 -23.79
CA LEU A 334 -1.95 1.87 -22.39
C LEU A 334 -0.65 1.80 -21.59
N ASN A 335 -0.40 2.79 -20.73
CA ASN A 335 0.74 2.77 -19.82
C ASN A 335 0.27 3.02 -18.38
N PRO A 336 0.50 2.08 -17.44
CA PRO A 336 1.10 0.76 -17.61
C PRO A 336 0.15 -0.27 -18.24
N THR A 337 0.71 -1.32 -18.83
CA THR A 337 -0.06 -2.47 -19.36
C THR A 337 -0.45 -3.49 -18.28
N VAL A 338 0.21 -3.43 -17.12
CA VAL A 338 -0.03 -4.30 -15.96
C VAL A 338 -0.12 -3.43 -14.73
N ILE A 339 -1.17 -3.64 -13.95
CA ILE A 339 -1.33 -3.01 -12.64
C ILE A 339 -0.95 -4.06 -11.62
N VAL A 340 0.20 -3.85 -10.98
CA VAL A 340 0.84 -4.83 -10.09
C VAL A 340 -0.06 -5.20 -8.92
N ALA A 341 -0.63 -4.19 -8.27
CA ALA A 341 -1.56 -4.35 -7.16
C ALA A 341 -2.51 -3.17 -7.09
N MET A 342 -3.71 -3.42 -6.55
CA MET A 342 -4.59 -2.40 -6.03
C MET A 342 -5.14 -2.80 -4.66
N VAL A 343 -5.08 -1.87 -3.70
CA VAL A 343 -5.71 -2.05 -2.38
C VAL A 343 -7.23 -1.94 -2.50
N PRO A 344 -8.03 -2.48 -1.55
CA PRO A 344 -9.47 -2.24 -1.52
C PRO A 344 -9.79 -0.74 -1.64
N MET A 345 -10.86 -0.39 -2.36
CA MET A 345 -11.31 0.99 -2.59
C MET A 345 -10.37 1.88 -3.42
N GLU A 346 -9.24 1.35 -3.92
CA GLU A 346 -8.32 2.13 -4.74
C GLU A 346 -8.88 2.38 -6.13
N LYS A 347 -8.72 3.62 -6.60
CA LYS A 347 -9.09 4.06 -7.94
C LYS A 347 -7.84 4.51 -8.69
N LYS A 348 -7.57 3.91 -9.85
CA LYS A 348 -6.48 4.31 -10.74
C LYS A 348 -7.02 4.66 -12.12
N THR A 349 -6.60 5.81 -12.64
CA THR A 349 -6.97 6.27 -13.98
C THR A 349 -5.73 6.28 -14.88
N PHE A 350 -5.88 5.68 -16.05
CA PHE A 350 -4.85 5.52 -17.05
C PHE A 350 -5.28 6.15 -18.36
N VAL A 351 -4.32 6.62 -19.15
CA VAL A 351 -4.59 7.18 -20.49
C VAL A 351 -4.42 6.08 -21.53
N LEU A 352 -5.49 5.79 -22.26
CA LEU A 352 -5.47 4.98 -23.48
C LEU A 352 -5.29 5.90 -24.68
N ASN A 353 -4.13 5.80 -25.32
CA ASN A 353 -3.90 6.47 -26.59
C ASN A 353 -4.35 5.55 -27.73
N TYR A 354 -5.04 6.11 -28.71
CA TYR A 354 -5.45 5.39 -29.91
C TYR A 354 -5.30 6.26 -31.16
N GLN A 355 -4.88 5.63 -32.26
CA GLN A 355 -4.73 6.28 -33.55
C GLN A 355 -4.99 5.30 -34.68
N VAL A 356 -5.30 5.81 -35.86
CA VAL A 356 -5.51 4.99 -37.04
C VAL A 356 -4.26 4.20 -37.40
N ASP A 357 -4.42 2.92 -37.74
CA ASP A 357 -3.35 2.16 -38.37
C ASP A 357 -3.10 2.72 -39.78
N PRO A 358 -1.89 3.20 -40.10
CA PRO A 358 -1.57 3.75 -41.41
C PRO A 358 -1.91 2.84 -42.60
N LYS A 359 -2.03 1.52 -42.39
CA LYS A 359 -2.41 0.56 -43.43
C LYS A 359 -3.92 0.53 -43.74
N HIS A 360 -4.77 1.15 -42.91
CA HIS A 360 -6.22 0.96 -42.93
C HIS A 360 -7.01 2.28 -42.84
N GLN A 361 -6.54 3.34 -43.51
CA GLN A 361 -7.04 4.71 -43.39
C GLN A 361 -8.46 4.97 -43.91
N ASN A 362 -9.06 4.02 -44.64
CA ASN A 362 -10.40 4.18 -45.25
C ASN A 362 -11.45 3.22 -44.64
N ASN A 363 -11.11 2.47 -43.60
CA ASN A 363 -12.00 1.48 -42.98
C ASN A 363 -12.66 2.02 -41.70
N GLU A 364 -13.63 1.29 -41.15
CA GLU A 364 -14.06 1.53 -39.76
C GLU A 364 -12.99 1.02 -38.79
N GLY A 365 -12.72 1.82 -37.75
CA GLY A 365 -11.91 1.41 -36.61
C GLY A 365 -12.78 0.77 -35.53
N PHE A 366 -12.19 -0.12 -34.76
CA PHE A 366 -12.87 -0.76 -33.64
C PHE A 366 -11.95 -0.83 -32.43
N ILE A 367 -12.48 -0.51 -31.24
CA ILE A 367 -11.77 -0.64 -29.97
C ILE A 367 -12.66 -1.40 -29.00
N LYS A 368 -12.08 -2.43 -28.40
CA LYS A 368 -12.69 -3.22 -27.34
C LYS A 368 -11.79 -3.25 -26.12
N VAL A 369 -12.38 -2.96 -24.96
CA VAL A 369 -11.71 -3.10 -23.66
C VAL A 369 -12.50 -4.11 -22.85
N SER A 370 -11.82 -5.15 -22.40
CA SER A 370 -12.40 -6.22 -21.61
C SER A 370 -11.50 -6.61 -20.45
N MET A 371 -12.09 -7.13 -19.38
CA MET A 371 -11.37 -7.63 -18.22
C MET A 371 -12.23 -8.68 -17.52
N ASN A 372 -11.61 -9.78 -17.06
CA ASN A 372 -12.32 -10.90 -16.41
C ASN A 372 -13.53 -11.41 -17.20
N ASN A 373 -13.39 -11.52 -18.54
CA ASN A 373 -14.45 -11.93 -19.47
C ASN A 373 -15.67 -10.98 -19.56
N HIS A 374 -15.61 -9.79 -18.96
CA HIS A 374 -16.59 -8.73 -19.16
C HIS A 374 -16.08 -7.69 -20.16
N ASN A 375 -16.96 -7.23 -21.06
CA ASN A 375 -16.67 -6.17 -22.02
C ASN A 375 -17.14 -4.84 -21.45
N TYR A 376 -16.22 -3.90 -21.25
CA TYR A 376 -16.49 -2.57 -20.71
C TYR A 376 -16.55 -1.49 -21.80
N LEU A 377 -15.96 -1.78 -22.96
CA LEU A 377 -16.05 -0.97 -24.15
C LEU A 377 -16.11 -1.88 -25.37
N ASP A 378 -17.01 -1.57 -26.29
CA ASP A 378 -17.16 -2.23 -27.59
C ASP A 378 -17.65 -1.16 -28.58
N GLU A 379 -16.72 -0.33 -29.07
CA GLU A 379 -17.04 0.89 -29.81
C GLU A 379 -16.48 0.88 -31.23
N LYS A 380 -17.31 1.39 -32.15
CA LYS A 380 -16.94 1.63 -33.54
C LYS A 380 -16.56 3.08 -33.74
N VAL A 381 -15.50 3.30 -34.51
CA VAL A 381 -14.99 4.63 -34.81
C VAL A 381 -14.91 4.82 -36.32
N LYS A 382 -15.55 5.88 -36.82
CA LYS A 382 -15.46 6.24 -38.23
C LYS A 382 -14.10 6.88 -38.51
N ILE A 383 -13.36 6.36 -39.48
CA ILE A 383 -12.09 6.93 -39.90
C ILE A 383 -12.34 7.88 -41.09
N ILE A 384 -11.78 9.08 -41.00
CA ILE A 384 -11.72 10.03 -42.11
C ILE A 384 -10.27 10.43 -42.38
N THR A 385 -9.97 10.67 -43.65
CA THR A 385 -8.64 11.18 -44.01
C THR A 385 -8.46 12.60 -43.53
N TYR A 386 -7.21 12.99 -43.25
CA TYR A 386 -6.88 14.35 -42.85
C TYR A 386 -7.37 15.41 -43.85
N ALA A 387 -7.32 15.09 -45.15
CA ALA A 387 -7.81 15.98 -46.20
C ALA A 387 -9.33 16.20 -46.10
N GLN A 388 -10.11 15.15 -45.84
CA GLN A 388 -11.56 15.25 -45.65
C GLN A 388 -11.91 16.07 -44.39
N ASP A 389 -11.19 15.86 -43.29
CA ASP A 389 -11.38 16.62 -42.05
C ASP A 389 -11.13 18.12 -42.26
N MET A 390 -10.01 18.47 -42.91
CA MET A 390 -9.67 19.85 -43.21
C MET A 390 -10.64 20.50 -44.21
N GLY A 391 -11.05 19.76 -45.24
CA GLY A 391 -12.05 20.22 -46.20
C GLY A 391 -13.38 20.59 -45.53
N PHE A 392 -13.86 19.75 -44.60
CA PHE A 392 -15.08 20.01 -43.84
C PHE A 392 -14.96 21.26 -42.95
N LYS A 393 -13.83 21.41 -42.23
CA LYS A 393 -13.56 22.57 -41.37
C LYS A 393 -13.49 23.87 -42.15
N VAL A 394 -12.76 23.89 -43.28
CA VAL A 394 -12.67 25.06 -44.15
C VAL A 394 -14.05 25.41 -44.73
N GLY A 395 -14.81 24.41 -45.19
CA GLY A 395 -16.18 24.62 -45.68
C GLY A 395 -17.09 25.27 -44.63
N MET A 396 -17.05 24.80 -43.39
CA MET A 396 -17.82 25.38 -42.28
C MET A 396 -17.43 26.82 -41.97
N ILE A 397 -16.13 27.15 -42.03
CA ILE A 397 -15.65 28.53 -41.85
C ILE A 397 -16.16 29.43 -42.98
N VAL A 398 -16.10 28.96 -44.24
CA VAL A 398 -16.58 29.72 -45.40
C VAL A 398 -18.09 29.96 -45.31
N ILE A 399 -18.87 28.95 -44.93
CA ILE A 399 -20.33 29.08 -44.76
C ILE A 399 -20.66 30.03 -43.60
N GLY A 400 -20.03 29.84 -42.44
CA GLY A 400 -20.22 30.70 -41.28
C GLY A 400 -19.84 32.15 -41.56
N GLY A 401 -18.68 32.38 -42.20
CA GLY A 401 -18.24 33.69 -42.65
C GLY A 401 -19.19 34.32 -43.66
N SER A 402 -19.75 33.52 -44.58
CA SER A 402 -20.76 33.98 -45.55
C SER A 402 -22.06 34.39 -44.87
N ILE A 403 -22.53 33.63 -43.88
CA ILE A 403 -23.72 33.97 -43.08
C ILE A 403 -23.50 35.27 -42.31
N ILE A 404 -22.35 35.39 -41.63
CA ILE A 404 -21.99 36.61 -40.88
C ILE A 404 -21.91 37.81 -41.83
N PHE A 405 -21.25 37.67 -42.98
CA PHE A 405 -21.18 38.72 -43.99
C PHE A 405 -22.58 39.13 -44.49
N PHE A 406 -23.48 38.16 -44.72
CA PHE A 406 -24.86 38.44 -45.13
C PHE A 406 -25.64 39.19 -44.05
N PHE A 407 -25.47 38.82 -42.77
CA PHE A 407 -26.06 39.52 -41.63
C PHE A 407 -25.52 40.94 -41.48
N ILE A 408 -24.21 41.13 -41.59
CA ILE A 408 -23.56 42.46 -41.56
C ILE A 408 -24.11 43.32 -42.71
N LYS A 409 -24.14 42.79 -43.93
CA LYS A 409 -24.69 43.51 -45.10
C LYS A 409 -26.16 43.90 -44.90
N ARG A 410 -26.95 43.06 -44.24
CA ARG A 410 -28.36 43.35 -43.92
C ARG A 410 -28.53 44.40 -42.82
N LEU A 411 -27.63 44.43 -41.84
CA LEU A 411 -27.58 45.46 -40.79
C LEU A 411 -27.19 46.84 -41.35
N PHE A 412 -26.21 46.89 -42.26
CA PHE A 412 -25.79 48.14 -42.91
C PHE A 412 -26.76 48.68 -43.97
N LYS A 413 -27.67 47.84 -44.49
CA LYS A 413 -28.76 48.28 -45.39
C LYS A 413 -29.98 48.87 -44.68
N LYS A 414 -30.03 48.82 -43.34
CA LYS A 414 -31.14 49.34 -42.51
C LYS A 414 -30.83 50.69 -41.83
N LYS A 415 -29.68 51.30 -42.12
CA LYS A 415 -29.42 52.74 -41.94
C LYS A 415 -29.56 53.40 -43.30
#